data_AF-A0A1A9N4G9-F1
#
_entry.id   AF-A0A1A9N4G9-F1
#
_cell.length_a   1.000
_cell.length_b   1.000
_cell.length_c   1.000
_cell.angle_alpha   90.00
_cell.angle_beta   90.00
_cell.angle_gamma   90.00
#
_symmetry.space_group_name_H-M   'P 1'
#
loop_
_entity.id
_entity.type
_entity.pdbx_description
1 polymer ?
#
loop_
_entity_poly.entity_id
_entity_poly.type
_entity_poly.pdbx_seq_one_letter_code
_entity_poly.pdbx_strand_id
1 'polypeptide(L)'
;MVLRQTGRPGERGRHSHTYISPFDVAAQRWRHPDFEYDDGVVPEVPVKAKEGFHIFDLAPPFVSPSQIVLPAHDPFGWPHGDAYTPLLKARTPLISTRAIIPGFKLDRLHQALSMSEFRVMVKLALHPAVWDFREQYGIYNRQAYWRAEAKGERMRRSDLMTIDVIVTYVQPPDFKLKYHAISIKHGSYLPTDEQLSREERERAAMAERGWTWELIRGDAISMTEFGNLRLVLIFAREQNLPSLYVAAQEFAPIVIRSSSRGSLDAVMERVSRTMCIGLDEAYHRFAASVAYGFLQLDHNYELDTDLRLHLVRSGWRTRATAKARSGA
;
A
#
# COMPACT_ATOMS: atom_id res chain seq x y z
N MET A 1 34.55 56.01 8.62
CA MET A 1 34.49 55.49 10.00
C MET A 1 34.69 53.98 9.92
N VAL A 2 35.84 53.53 10.40
CA VAL A 2 36.33 52.15 10.32
C VAL A 2 35.78 51.36 11.50
N LEU A 3 35.35 50.12 11.27
CA LEU A 3 35.41 49.07 12.28
C LEU A 3 35.66 47.72 11.57
N ARG A 4 36.95 47.36 11.51
CA ARG A 4 37.41 45.98 11.32
C ARG A 4 37.17 45.24 12.63
N GLN A 5 36.51 44.08 12.57
CA GLN A 5 36.61 43.07 13.62
C GLN A 5 37.41 41.88 13.10
N THR A 6 38.56 41.67 13.73
CA THR A 6 39.42 40.50 13.65
C THR A 6 38.86 39.38 14.52
N GLY A 7 38.52 38.24 13.94
CA GLY A 7 38.16 37.01 14.65
C GLY A 7 38.94 35.82 14.10
N ARG A 8 39.59 35.06 14.99
CA ARG A 8 40.47 33.90 14.71
C ARG A 8 39.68 32.71 14.11
N PRO A 9 40.32 31.82 13.33
CA PRO A 9 39.71 30.58 12.87
C PRO A 9 39.87 29.50 13.95
N GLY A 10 38.76 29.10 14.58
CA GLY A 10 38.73 27.99 15.53
C GLY A 10 37.30 27.58 15.85
N GLU A 11 37.03 26.28 15.75
CA GLU A 11 35.86 25.58 16.29
C GLU A 11 34.50 25.84 15.62
N ARG A 12 34.28 25.19 14.47
CA ARG A 12 32.92 24.83 14.04
C ARG A 12 32.48 23.57 14.77
N GLY A 13 31.82 23.76 15.91
CA GLY A 13 31.05 22.71 16.58
C GLY A 13 30.00 22.16 15.63
N ARG A 14 30.03 20.84 15.37
CA ARG A 14 28.91 20.12 14.74
C ARG A 14 27.78 20.05 15.76
N HIS A 15 26.86 21.01 15.72
CA HIS A 15 25.53 20.79 16.27
C HIS A 15 24.79 19.86 15.31
N SER A 16 24.72 18.57 15.64
CA SER A 16 23.76 17.67 15.01
C SER A 16 22.37 18.12 15.45
N HIS A 17 21.68 18.88 14.61
CA HIS A 17 20.24 18.98 14.73
C HIS A 17 19.66 17.62 14.37
N THR A 18 19.28 16.85 15.39
CA THR A 18 18.42 15.69 15.23
C THR A 18 17.12 16.21 14.62
N TYR A 19 16.95 15.99 13.32
CA TYR A 19 15.69 16.28 12.65
C TYR A 19 14.66 15.30 13.19
N ILE A 20 13.89 15.74 14.19
CA ILE A 20 12.72 15.00 14.65
C ILE A 20 11.65 15.25 13.61
N SER A 21 11.30 14.20 12.88
CA SER A 21 10.26 14.30 11.86
C SER A 21 8.95 14.75 12.53
N PRO A 22 8.14 15.62 11.92
CA PRO A 22 6.77 15.88 12.39
C PRO A 22 5.96 14.59 12.58
N PHE A 23 6.35 13.52 11.88
CA PHE A 23 5.79 12.17 12.01
C PHE A 23 6.28 11.39 13.24
N ASP A 24 7.50 11.65 13.74
CA ASP A 24 7.99 11.05 14.99
C ASP A 24 7.29 11.68 16.20
N VAL A 25 6.98 12.98 16.11
CA VAL A 25 6.15 13.70 17.09
C VAL A 25 4.70 13.16 17.09
N ALA A 26 4.15 12.85 15.91
CA ALA A 26 2.83 12.23 15.79
C ALA A 26 2.82 10.78 16.33
N ALA A 27 3.86 10.00 16.03
CA ALA A 27 3.99 8.63 16.53
C ALA A 27 4.17 8.59 18.06
N GLN A 28 4.88 9.55 18.65
CA GLN A 28 4.95 9.70 20.11
C GLN A 28 3.61 10.09 20.74
N ARG A 29 2.82 10.95 20.06
CA ARG A 29 1.45 11.30 20.49
C ARG A 29 0.50 10.11 20.47
N TRP A 30 0.62 9.20 19.50
CA TRP A 30 -0.21 7.99 19.39
C TRP A 30 0.11 6.91 20.43
N ARG A 31 1.30 6.97 21.05
CA ARG A 31 1.71 6.11 22.16
C ARG A 31 1.40 6.72 23.54
N HIS A 32 0.78 7.90 23.59
CA HIS A 32 0.45 8.57 24.84
C HIS A 32 -0.80 7.93 25.47
N PRO A 33 -0.76 7.50 26.75
CA PRO A 33 -1.88 6.81 27.40
C PRO A 33 -3.15 7.64 27.49
N ASP A 34 -3.04 8.97 27.41
CA ASP A 34 -4.18 9.91 27.44
C ASP A 34 -4.68 10.34 26.05
N PHE A 35 -4.18 9.73 24.97
CA PHE A 35 -4.72 9.98 23.62
C PHE A 35 -6.04 9.22 23.47
N GLU A 36 -7.15 9.86 23.85
CA GLU A 36 -8.50 9.36 23.58
C GLU A 36 -8.73 9.35 22.07
N TYR A 37 -8.85 8.15 21.51
CA TYR A 37 -9.50 7.97 20.22
C TYR A 37 -10.95 8.42 20.39
N ASP A 38 -11.48 9.14 19.40
CA ASP A 38 -12.93 9.35 19.26
C ASP A 38 -13.56 8.00 18.86
N ASP A 39 -13.49 7.04 19.77
CA ASP A 39 -14.07 5.70 19.71
C ASP A 39 -15.56 5.78 20.05
N GLY A 40 -16.25 6.77 19.49
CA GLY A 40 -17.69 6.89 19.57
C GLY A 40 -18.31 5.59 19.07
N VAL A 41 -18.76 4.76 20.03
CA VAL A 41 -19.55 3.53 19.90
C VAL A 41 -19.33 2.84 18.55
N VAL A 42 -18.36 1.93 18.46
CA VAL A 42 -18.26 1.00 17.32
C VAL A 42 -19.57 0.20 17.30
N PRO A 43 -20.48 0.42 16.34
CA PRO A 43 -21.64 -0.44 16.25
C PRO A 43 -21.12 -1.84 15.94
N GLU A 44 -21.56 -2.86 16.69
CA GLU A 44 -21.36 -4.26 16.33
C GLU A 44 -22.10 -4.49 15.01
N VAL A 45 -21.43 -4.21 13.89
CA VAL A 45 -21.92 -4.57 12.57
C VAL A 45 -21.62 -6.06 12.44
N PRO A 46 -22.64 -6.94 12.40
CA PRO A 46 -22.40 -8.35 12.19
C PRO A 46 -21.59 -8.51 10.91
N VAL A 47 -20.47 -9.23 10.99
CA VAL A 47 -19.60 -9.56 9.86
C VAL A 47 -20.42 -10.45 8.93
N LYS A 48 -21.20 -9.85 8.03
CA LYS A 48 -21.83 -10.58 6.93
C LYS A 48 -20.71 -11.16 6.08
N ALA A 49 -20.89 -12.40 5.65
CA ALA A 49 -20.00 -13.01 4.67
C ALA A 49 -19.88 -12.06 3.48
N LYS A 50 -18.63 -11.80 3.10
CA LYS A 50 -18.29 -11.00 1.93
C LYS A 50 -18.77 -11.71 0.67
N GLU A 51 -19.66 -11.08 -0.12
CA GLU A 51 -20.13 -11.60 -1.39
C GLU A 51 -19.34 -10.96 -2.55
N GLY A 52 -18.82 -11.79 -3.45
CA GLY A 52 -18.12 -11.33 -4.65
C GLY A 52 -16.59 -11.38 -4.55
N PHE A 53 -15.93 -10.59 -5.40
CA PHE A 53 -14.47 -10.50 -5.47
C PHE A 53 -13.98 -9.41 -4.51
N HIS A 54 -12.94 -9.73 -3.73
CA HIS A 54 -12.29 -8.82 -2.80
C HIS A 54 -10.79 -8.81 -3.02
N ILE A 55 -10.19 -7.63 -3.20
CA ILE A 55 -8.78 -7.54 -3.59
C ILE A 55 -7.84 -8.14 -2.54
N PHE A 56 -8.17 -7.97 -1.26
CA PHE A 56 -7.35 -8.44 -0.15
C PHE A 56 -7.54 -9.93 0.19
N ASP A 57 -8.51 -10.59 -0.44
CA ASP A 57 -8.71 -12.04 -0.31
C ASP A 57 -7.84 -12.81 -1.33
N LEU A 58 -7.11 -12.10 -2.21
CA LEU A 58 -6.04 -12.63 -3.05
C LEU A 58 -4.80 -12.98 -2.20
N ALA A 59 -4.96 -13.90 -1.26
CA ALA A 59 -3.94 -14.25 -0.30
C ALA A 59 -3.02 -15.40 -0.80
N PRO A 60 -1.81 -15.54 -0.20
CA PRO A 60 -0.77 -16.45 -0.66
C PRO A 60 -1.15 -17.96 -0.66
N PRO A 61 -0.35 -18.85 -1.29
CA PRO A 61 1.01 -18.66 -1.80
C PRO A 61 1.00 -18.07 -3.20
N PHE A 62 1.08 -16.75 -3.29
CA PHE A 62 1.27 -16.04 -4.54
C PHE A 62 2.44 -15.11 -4.41
N VAL A 63 3.41 -15.31 -5.28
CA VAL A 63 4.57 -14.45 -5.45
C VAL A 63 4.31 -13.60 -6.69
N SER A 64 4.51 -12.29 -6.59
CA SER A 64 4.45 -11.41 -7.75
C SER A 64 5.42 -11.90 -8.83
N PRO A 65 5.08 -11.91 -10.12
CA PRO A 65 6.06 -12.16 -11.17
C PRO A 65 7.17 -11.11 -11.11
N SER A 66 8.37 -11.49 -11.55
CA SER A 66 9.48 -10.56 -11.75
C SER A 66 9.20 -9.53 -12.85
N GLN A 67 8.32 -9.89 -13.80
CA GLN A 67 8.02 -9.07 -14.97
C GLN A 67 6.53 -9.10 -15.26
N ILE A 68 5.88 -7.97 -15.02
CA ILE A 68 4.61 -7.60 -15.63
C ILE A 68 4.81 -6.20 -16.20
N VAL A 69 4.68 -6.08 -17.51
CA VAL A 69 4.79 -4.78 -18.17
C VAL A 69 3.41 -4.13 -18.18
N LEU A 70 3.29 -2.97 -17.53
CA LEU A 70 2.09 -2.15 -17.65
C LEU A 70 2.03 -1.58 -19.07
N PRO A 71 0.90 -1.70 -19.78
CA PRO A 71 0.71 -0.94 -21.00
C PRO A 71 0.72 0.56 -20.66
N ALA A 72 1.13 1.41 -21.59
CA ALA A 72 1.21 2.86 -21.34
C ALA A 72 -0.13 3.46 -20.86
N HIS A 73 -1.25 2.90 -21.32
CA HIS A 73 -2.59 3.29 -20.93
C HIS A 73 -3.44 2.07 -20.63
N ASP A 74 -4.48 2.26 -19.83
CA ASP A 74 -5.54 1.27 -19.64
C ASP A 74 -6.51 1.23 -20.85
N PRO A 75 -7.45 0.27 -20.87
CA PRO A 75 -8.43 0.15 -21.96
C PRO A 75 -9.30 1.40 -22.22
N PHE A 76 -9.31 2.38 -21.31
CA PHE A 76 -10.09 3.62 -21.40
C PHE A 76 -9.21 4.86 -21.61
N GLY A 77 -7.93 4.67 -21.92
CA GLY A 77 -7.00 5.72 -22.31
C GLY A 77 -6.42 6.50 -21.13
N TRP A 78 -6.57 6.02 -19.89
CA TRP A 78 -5.88 6.62 -18.75
C TRP A 78 -4.46 6.05 -18.63
N PRO A 79 -3.43 6.89 -18.40
CA PRO A 79 -2.08 6.40 -18.21
C PRO A 79 -1.96 5.43 -17.03
N HIS A 80 -0.99 4.52 -17.12
CA HIS A 80 -0.54 3.71 -15.98
C HIS A 80 0.74 4.27 -15.36
N GLY A 81 1.06 3.77 -14.17
CA GLY A 81 2.36 3.98 -13.54
C GLY A 81 2.66 5.45 -13.30
N ASP A 82 3.90 5.84 -13.57
CA ASP A 82 4.44 7.17 -13.26
C ASP A 82 3.83 8.28 -14.12
N ALA A 83 3.25 7.93 -15.27
CA ALA A 83 2.57 8.88 -16.15
C ALA A 83 1.15 9.26 -15.68
N TYR A 84 0.57 8.50 -14.75
CA TYR A 84 -0.77 8.79 -14.24
C TYR A 84 -0.77 10.03 -13.33
N THR A 85 -1.78 10.88 -13.51
CA THR A 85 -2.03 12.03 -12.61
C THR A 85 -3.47 11.98 -12.10
N PRO A 86 -3.71 12.06 -10.78
CA PRO A 86 -5.06 12.06 -10.23
C PRO A 86 -5.84 13.31 -10.66
N LEU A 87 -7.13 13.13 -10.98
CA LEU A 87 -8.00 14.22 -11.45
C LEU A 87 -8.30 15.24 -10.38
N LEU A 88 -8.59 14.75 -9.17
CA LEU A 88 -8.70 15.58 -8.00
C LEU A 88 -7.30 15.69 -7.39
N LYS A 89 -6.53 16.69 -7.84
CA LYS A 89 -5.40 17.17 -7.05
C LYS A 89 -5.96 17.63 -5.71
N ALA A 90 -5.39 17.14 -4.60
CA ALA A 90 -5.84 17.49 -3.26
C ALA A 90 -6.07 19.00 -3.13
N ARG A 91 -7.32 19.42 -2.95
CA ARG A 91 -7.61 20.77 -2.42
C ARG A 91 -6.99 20.86 -1.03
N THR A 92 -6.58 22.06 -0.62
CA THR A 92 -6.18 22.36 0.76
C THR A 92 -7.29 21.87 1.70
N PRO A 93 -7.08 20.81 2.50
CA PRO A 93 -8.10 20.31 3.42
C PRO A 93 -8.27 21.31 4.55
N LEU A 94 -9.51 21.57 4.97
CA LEU A 94 -9.78 22.35 6.17
C LEU A 94 -9.50 21.53 7.45
N ILE A 95 -9.60 20.19 7.42
CA ILE A 95 -9.66 19.34 8.64
C ILE A 95 -8.99 17.94 8.52
N SER A 96 -8.69 17.39 7.33
CA SER A 96 -8.19 15.98 7.19
C SER A 96 -6.66 15.88 7.02
N THR A 97 -6.04 14.89 7.67
CA THR A 97 -4.61 14.54 7.52
C THR A 97 -4.33 14.09 6.09
N ARG A 98 -3.57 14.90 5.36
CA ARG A 98 -3.00 14.53 4.05
C ARG A 98 -1.81 13.61 4.26
N ALA A 99 -1.77 12.49 3.54
CA ALA A 99 -0.60 11.63 3.49
C ALA A 99 -0.11 11.47 2.05
N ILE A 100 1.22 11.55 1.88
CA ILE A 100 1.91 11.24 0.63
C ILE A 100 2.54 9.87 0.81
N ILE A 101 2.20 8.93 -0.06
CA ILE A 101 2.81 7.60 -0.11
C ILE A 101 3.82 7.61 -1.26
N PRO A 102 5.12 7.41 -1.01
CA PRO A 102 6.04 7.15 -2.10
C PRO A 102 5.64 5.86 -2.80
N GLY A 103 5.68 5.88 -4.12
CA GLY A 103 5.36 4.71 -4.91
C GLY A 103 6.34 3.59 -4.59
N PHE A 104 5.80 2.39 -4.42
CA PHE A 104 6.57 1.27 -3.89
C PHE A 104 7.09 0.37 -5.01
N LYS A 105 6.19 -0.01 -5.92
CA LYS A 105 6.52 -0.74 -7.15
C LYS A 105 6.66 0.17 -8.38
N LEU A 106 6.32 1.45 -8.21
CA LEU A 106 6.25 2.50 -9.21
C LEU A 106 6.91 3.75 -8.63
N ASP A 107 7.51 4.60 -9.45
CA ASP A 107 8.19 5.82 -8.99
C ASP A 107 7.23 7.03 -8.98
N ARG A 108 6.06 6.85 -8.35
CA ARG A 108 5.00 7.86 -8.29
C ARG A 108 4.57 8.16 -6.87
N LEU A 109 4.40 9.44 -6.55
CA LEU A 109 3.79 9.86 -5.29
C LEU A 109 2.26 9.69 -5.36
N HIS A 110 1.71 8.89 -4.45
CA HIS A 110 0.27 8.75 -4.29
C HIS A 110 -0.27 9.68 -3.21
N GLN A 111 -1.49 10.16 -3.39
CA GLN A 111 -2.12 11.10 -2.46
C GLN A 111 -3.35 10.47 -1.81
N ALA A 112 -3.29 10.29 -0.49
CA ALA A 112 -4.47 9.93 0.31
C ALA A 112 -5.12 11.19 0.89
N LEU A 113 -6.44 11.33 0.71
CA LEU A 113 -7.27 12.44 1.21
C LEU A 113 -7.83 12.16 2.61
N SER A 114 -7.70 10.93 3.10
CA SER A 114 -8.10 10.52 4.44
C SER A 114 -7.19 9.43 5.00
N MET A 115 -7.26 9.21 6.32
CA MET A 115 -6.55 8.10 6.97
C MET A 115 -7.07 6.72 6.51
N SER A 116 -8.37 6.63 6.19
CA SER A 116 -8.95 5.40 5.63
C SER A 116 -8.35 5.07 4.26
N GLU A 117 -8.21 6.08 3.39
CA GLU A 117 -7.52 5.93 2.10
C GLU A 117 -6.05 5.53 2.29
N PHE A 118 -5.36 6.20 3.22
CA PHE A 118 -3.95 5.91 3.50
C PHE A 118 -3.74 4.45 3.91
N ARG A 119 -4.57 3.90 4.82
CA ARG A 119 -4.50 2.49 5.24
C ARG A 119 -4.68 1.54 4.06
N VAL A 120 -5.71 1.75 3.26
CA VAL A 120 -6.00 0.91 2.08
C VAL A 120 -4.87 0.98 1.07
N MET A 121 -4.37 2.17 0.75
CA MET A 121 -3.30 2.36 -0.21
C MET A 121 -1.96 1.76 0.27
N VAL A 122 -1.64 1.82 1.56
CA VAL A 122 -0.46 1.15 2.13
C VAL A 122 -0.55 -0.37 1.96
N LYS A 123 -1.73 -0.96 2.22
CA LYS A 123 -1.93 -2.40 1.97
C LYS A 123 -1.84 -2.76 0.49
N LEU A 124 -2.43 -1.95 -0.40
CA LEU A 124 -2.31 -2.15 -1.85
C LEU A 124 -0.85 -2.06 -2.34
N ALA A 125 -0.08 -1.09 -1.84
CA ALA A 125 1.33 -0.90 -2.23
C ALA A 125 2.20 -2.13 -1.90
N LEU A 126 1.88 -2.82 -0.81
CA LEU A 126 2.57 -4.02 -0.35
C LEU A 126 1.91 -5.33 -0.77
N HIS A 127 0.78 -5.28 -1.45
CA HIS A 127 0.05 -6.47 -1.85
C HIS A 127 0.75 -7.16 -3.05
N PRO A 128 1.13 -8.45 -2.98
CA PRO A 128 1.88 -9.11 -4.06
C PRO A 128 1.14 -9.15 -5.40
N ALA A 129 -0.20 -9.26 -5.38
CA ALA A 129 -1.01 -9.26 -6.60
C ALA A 129 -1.13 -7.88 -7.28
N VAL A 130 -0.89 -6.79 -6.56
CA VAL A 130 -1.12 -5.41 -7.05
C VAL A 130 0.13 -4.87 -7.70
N TRP A 131 -0.04 -4.29 -8.89
CA TRP A 131 1.06 -3.78 -9.71
C TRP A 131 0.99 -2.27 -9.93
N ASP A 132 -0.22 -1.74 -10.07
CA ASP A 132 -0.49 -0.30 -10.07
C ASP A 132 -1.78 -0.05 -9.30
N PHE A 133 -1.87 1.13 -8.69
CA PHE A 133 -3.13 1.64 -8.18
C PHE A 133 -3.19 3.14 -8.43
N ARG A 134 -4.35 3.59 -8.92
CA ARG A 134 -4.58 4.94 -9.43
C ARG A 134 -5.69 5.57 -8.63
N GLU A 135 -5.31 6.50 -7.77
CA GLU A 135 -6.24 7.22 -6.90
C GLU A 135 -7.02 8.30 -7.67
N GLN A 136 -8.24 8.58 -7.21
CA GLN A 136 -9.11 9.64 -7.74
C GLN A 136 -9.32 9.51 -9.26
N TYR A 137 -9.60 8.29 -9.70
CA TYR A 137 -9.71 7.92 -11.11
C TYR A 137 -11.00 8.43 -11.74
N GLY A 138 -10.90 8.99 -12.94
CA GLY A 138 -12.02 9.62 -13.62
C GLY A 138 -12.80 8.72 -14.55
N ILE A 139 -14.10 8.79 -14.43
CA ILE A 139 -15.04 8.21 -15.38
C ILE A 139 -15.88 9.35 -15.94
N TYR A 140 -15.73 9.57 -17.24
CA TYR A 140 -16.45 10.60 -17.96
C TYR A 140 -17.32 10.01 -19.04
N ASN A 141 -18.41 10.71 -19.34
CA ASN A 141 -19.21 10.42 -20.51
C ASN A 141 -18.48 10.96 -21.76
N ARG A 142 -18.10 10.06 -22.67
CA ARG A 142 -17.41 10.42 -23.91
C ARG A 142 -18.18 11.46 -24.73
N GLN A 143 -19.52 11.38 -24.80
CA GLN A 143 -20.33 12.40 -25.48
C GLN A 143 -20.29 13.75 -24.77
N ALA A 144 -20.25 13.78 -23.43
CA ALA A 144 -20.09 15.04 -22.69
C ALA A 144 -18.71 15.66 -22.94
N TYR A 145 -17.66 14.84 -23.00
CA TYR A 145 -16.33 15.28 -23.36
C TYR A 145 -16.29 15.91 -24.75
N TRP A 146 -16.75 15.21 -25.80
CA TRP A 146 -16.73 15.75 -27.17
C TRP A 146 -17.60 17.00 -27.31
N ARG A 147 -18.71 17.11 -26.58
CA ARG A 147 -19.53 18.34 -26.56
C ARG A 147 -18.79 19.52 -25.94
N ALA A 148 -18.02 19.31 -24.88
CA ALA A 148 -17.22 20.36 -24.25
C ALA A 148 -16.05 20.77 -25.16
N GLU A 149 -15.33 19.78 -25.70
CA GLU A 149 -14.21 20.00 -26.62
C GLU A 149 -14.62 20.74 -27.89
N ALA A 150 -15.73 20.34 -28.53
CA ALA A 150 -16.25 21.01 -29.73
C ALA A 150 -16.59 22.49 -29.50
N LYS A 151 -16.83 22.89 -28.23
CA LYS A 151 -17.07 24.28 -27.83
C LYS A 151 -15.81 25.02 -27.37
N GLY A 152 -14.66 24.34 -27.33
CA GLY A 152 -13.44 24.86 -26.71
C GLY A 152 -13.57 25.04 -25.19
N GLU A 153 -14.52 24.36 -24.55
CA GLU A 153 -14.82 24.45 -23.13
C GLU A 153 -14.18 23.30 -22.34
N ARG A 154 -13.92 23.54 -21.05
CA ARG A 154 -13.57 22.46 -20.13
C ARG A 154 -14.83 21.68 -19.75
N MET A 155 -14.73 20.35 -19.71
CA MET A 155 -15.81 19.49 -19.21
C MET A 155 -16.16 19.86 -17.77
N ARG A 156 -17.46 19.89 -17.46
CA ARG A 156 -17.93 20.22 -16.11
C ARG A 156 -17.57 19.09 -15.16
N ARG A 157 -17.19 19.45 -13.92
CA ARG A 157 -16.91 18.47 -12.87
C ARG A 157 -18.13 17.59 -12.52
N SER A 158 -19.34 18.11 -12.68
CA SER A 158 -20.59 17.35 -12.51
C SER A 158 -20.70 16.16 -13.46
N ASP A 159 -20.01 16.22 -14.60
CA ASP A 159 -20.08 15.22 -15.66
C ASP A 159 -18.95 14.17 -15.52
N LEU A 160 -18.18 14.27 -14.43
CA LEU A 160 -17.06 13.41 -14.10
C LEU A 160 -17.37 12.67 -12.79
N MET A 161 -17.55 11.36 -12.89
CA MET A 161 -17.55 10.49 -11.73
C MET A 161 -16.11 10.18 -11.33
N THR A 162 -15.83 10.11 -10.04
CA THR A 162 -14.51 9.73 -9.52
C THR A 162 -14.61 8.47 -8.69
N ILE A 163 -13.71 7.52 -8.96
CA ILE A 163 -13.50 6.32 -8.15
C ILE A 163 -12.29 6.56 -7.25
N ASP A 164 -12.39 6.19 -5.98
CA ASP A 164 -11.34 6.48 -5.00
C ASP A 164 -10.02 5.82 -5.39
N VAL A 165 -10.04 4.54 -5.80
CA VAL A 165 -8.88 3.83 -6.34
C VAL A 165 -9.28 2.84 -7.45
N ILE A 166 -8.56 2.85 -8.57
CA ILE A 166 -8.53 1.73 -9.53
C ILE A 166 -7.23 0.95 -9.33
N VAL A 167 -7.35 -0.33 -9.03
CA VAL A 167 -6.26 -1.27 -8.85
C VAL A 167 -6.04 -2.05 -10.14
N THR A 168 -4.81 -2.08 -10.62
CA THR A 168 -4.34 -2.99 -11.65
C THR A 168 -3.61 -4.15 -10.97
N TYR A 169 -4.14 -5.35 -11.12
CA TYR A 169 -3.64 -6.54 -10.43
C TYR A 169 -3.52 -7.73 -11.36
N VAL A 170 -2.83 -8.77 -10.88
CA VAL A 170 -2.74 -10.08 -11.52
C VAL A 170 -3.17 -11.17 -10.55
N GLN A 171 -3.55 -12.33 -11.09
CA GLN A 171 -3.87 -13.50 -10.30
C GLN A 171 -3.38 -14.76 -11.02
N PRO A 172 -2.88 -15.78 -10.31
CA PRO A 172 -2.68 -17.10 -10.87
C PRO A 172 -3.97 -17.70 -11.45
N PRO A 173 -3.87 -18.63 -12.41
CA PRO A 173 -2.63 -19.06 -13.06
C PRO A 173 -2.28 -18.24 -14.32
N ASP A 174 -3.16 -17.35 -14.78
CA ASP A 174 -3.00 -16.70 -16.09
C ASP A 174 -2.20 -15.39 -16.05
N PHE A 175 -2.04 -14.79 -14.86
CA PHE A 175 -1.29 -13.55 -14.64
C PHE A 175 -1.70 -12.41 -15.57
N LYS A 176 -2.94 -12.45 -16.08
CA LYS A 176 -3.45 -11.39 -16.94
C LYS A 176 -3.73 -10.16 -16.10
N LEU A 177 -3.41 -8.99 -16.66
CA LEU A 177 -3.77 -7.72 -16.06
C LEU A 177 -5.30 -7.62 -15.95
N LYS A 178 -5.75 -7.42 -14.73
CA LYS A 178 -7.15 -7.22 -14.37
C LYS A 178 -7.29 -5.88 -13.65
N TYR A 179 -8.51 -5.36 -13.65
CA TYR A 179 -8.84 -4.08 -13.04
C TYR A 179 -9.92 -4.26 -11.99
N HIS A 180 -9.75 -3.57 -10.87
CA HIS A 180 -10.67 -3.59 -9.76
C HIS A 180 -10.83 -2.18 -9.20
N ALA A 181 -12.07 -1.76 -9.02
CA ALA A 181 -12.40 -0.48 -8.42
C ALA A 181 -12.69 -0.62 -6.94
N ILE A 182 -12.22 0.34 -6.17
CA ILE A 182 -12.44 0.43 -4.74
C ILE A 182 -13.05 1.79 -4.45
N SER A 183 -14.22 1.80 -3.79
CA SER A 183 -14.64 2.98 -3.03
C SER A 183 -14.26 2.81 -1.55
N ILE A 184 -13.62 3.83 -1.00
CA ILE A 184 -13.08 3.81 0.35
C ILE A 184 -13.99 4.68 1.23
N LYS A 185 -14.48 4.09 2.32
CA LYS A 185 -15.31 4.80 3.31
C LYS A 185 -14.68 4.77 4.69
N HIS A 186 -15.16 5.64 5.57
CA HIS A 186 -14.78 5.60 6.98
C HIS A 186 -15.23 4.28 7.63
N GLY A 187 -14.60 3.88 8.75
CA GLY A 187 -14.99 2.66 9.49
C GLY A 187 -16.45 2.69 9.95
N SER A 188 -16.89 3.84 10.48
CA SER A 188 -18.27 4.08 10.93
C SER A 188 -19.26 4.40 9.79
N TYR A 189 -18.97 4.01 8.55
CA TYR A 189 -19.80 4.35 7.41
C TYR A 189 -21.22 3.76 7.49
N LEU A 190 -22.20 4.66 7.50
CA LEU A 190 -23.63 4.36 7.37
C LEU A 190 -24.15 5.09 6.13
N PRO A 191 -24.51 4.36 5.05
CA PRO A 191 -24.85 5.00 3.79
C PRO A 191 -26.21 5.69 3.86
N THR A 192 -26.31 6.88 3.29
CA THR A 192 -27.59 7.53 2.94
C THR A 192 -28.11 7.02 1.59
N ASP A 193 -29.38 7.25 1.27
CA ASP A 193 -29.96 6.87 -0.03
C ASP A 193 -29.19 7.47 -1.23
N GLU A 194 -28.70 8.71 -1.08
CA GLU A 194 -27.87 9.36 -2.10
C GLU A 194 -26.53 8.63 -2.27
N GLN A 195 -25.92 8.18 -1.17
CA GLN A 195 -24.67 7.45 -1.20
C GLN A 195 -24.86 6.04 -1.79
N LEU A 196 -25.95 5.34 -1.45
CA LEU A 196 -26.30 4.06 -2.07
C LEU A 196 -26.51 4.21 -3.59
N SER A 197 -27.22 5.26 -4.01
CA SER A 197 -27.41 5.57 -5.43
C SER A 197 -26.08 5.87 -6.14
N ARG A 198 -25.15 6.57 -5.46
CA ARG A 198 -23.80 6.77 -5.98
C ARG A 198 -23.03 5.45 -6.11
N GLU A 199 -23.05 4.59 -5.08
CA GLU A 199 -22.39 3.29 -5.10
C GLU A 199 -22.91 2.39 -6.23
N GLU A 200 -24.23 2.37 -6.46
CA GLU A 200 -24.82 1.61 -7.56
C GLU A 200 -24.35 2.13 -8.93
N ARG A 201 -24.24 3.46 -9.09
CA ARG A 201 -23.69 4.05 -10.32
C ARG A 201 -22.22 3.69 -10.53
N GLU A 202 -21.41 3.66 -9.47
CA GLU A 202 -20.01 3.23 -9.54
C GLU A 202 -19.92 1.75 -9.95
N ARG A 203 -20.72 0.88 -9.33
CA ARG A 203 -20.80 -0.55 -9.65
C ARG A 203 -21.23 -0.79 -11.09
N ALA A 204 -22.28 -0.13 -11.55
CA ALA A 204 -22.77 -0.22 -12.93
C ALA A 204 -21.70 0.24 -13.92
N ALA A 205 -21.02 1.36 -13.64
CA ALA A 205 -19.95 1.86 -14.49
C ALA A 205 -18.75 0.89 -14.56
N MET A 206 -18.47 0.11 -13.51
CA MET A 206 -17.43 -0.92 -13.55
C MET A 206 -17.86 -2.14 -14.34
N ALA A 207 -19.11 -2.59 -14.16
CA ALA A 207 -19.67 -3.68 -14.93
C ALA A 207 -19.65 -3.40 -16.43
N GLU A 208 -20.02 -2.19 -16.86
CA GLU A 208 -19.93 -1.74 -18.27
C GLU A 208 -18.50 -1.83 -18.84
N ARG A 209 -17.48 -1.73 -17.98
CA ARG A 209 -16.06 -1.81 -18.34
C ARG A 209 -15.50 -3.23 -18.28
N GLY A 210 -16.29 -4.19 -17.81
CA GLY A 210 -15.84 -5.54 -17.50
C GLY A 210 -14.90 -5.58 -16.28
N TRP A 211 -14.98 -4.59 -15.39
CA TRP A 211 -14.17 -4.48 -14.18
C TRP A 211 -14.99 -4.88 -12.95
N THR A 212 -14.29 -5.27 -11.88
CA THR A 212 -14.91 -5.58 -10.59
C THR A 212 -14.93 -4.33 -9.71
N TRP A 213 -15.83 -4.28 -8.72
CA TRP A 213 -15.98 -3.16 -7.79
C TRP A 213 -16.18 -3.66 -6.37
N GLU A 214 -15.57 -3.01 -5.38
CA GLU A 214 -15.85 -3.24 -3.97
C GLU A 214 -15.87 -1.95 -3.15
N LEU A 215 -16.55 -1.99 -2.00
CA LEU A 215 -16.50 -0.96 -0.98
C LEU A 215 -15.62 -1.45 0.18
N ILE A 216 -14.56 -0.70 0.48
CA ILE A 216 -13.69 -0.98 1.61
C ILE A 216 -13.88 0.10 2.66
N ARG A 217 -14.22 -0.32 3.87
CA ARG A 217 -14.21 0.55 5.04
C ARG A 217 -12.78 0.64 5.60
N GLY A 218 -12.41 1.80 6.12
CA GLY A 218 -11.05 2.06 6.62
C GLY A 218 -10.60 1.14 7.76
N ASP A 219 -11.52 0.48 8.44
CA ASP A 219 -11.30 -0.51 9.51
C ASP A 219 -11.12 -1.96 8.99
N ALA A 220 -11.27 -2.20 7.68
CA ALA A 220 -11.03 -3.52 7.06
C ALA A 220 -9.57 -3.99 7.17
N ILE A 221 -8.66 -3.11 7.58
CA ILE A 221 -7.24 -3.36 7.81
C ILE A 221 -7.01 -3.07 9.28
N SER A 222 -6.59 -4.03 10.10
CA SER A 222 -6.40 -3.76 11.54
C SER A 222 -5.30 -2.72 11.78
N MET A 223 -5.30 -2.07 12.95
CA MET A 223 -4.21 -1.13 13.29
C MET A 223 -2.85 -1.84 13.39
N THR A 224 -2.83 -3.09 13.87
CA THR A 224 -1.64 -3.94 13.88
C THR A 224 -1.14 -4.23 12.48
N GLU A 225 -2.03 -4.64 11.55
CA GLU A 225 -1.66 -4.86 10.15
C GLU A 225 -1.10 -3.58 9.53
N PHE A 226 -1.79 -2.46 9.72
CA PHE A 226 -1.35 -1.18 9.20
C PHE A 226 0.01 -0.73 9.76
N GLY A 227 0.24 -0.89 11.07
CA GLY A 227 1.53 -0.58 11.71
C GLY A 227 2.67 -1.42 11.14
N ASN A 228 2.45 -2.73 10.99
CA ASN A 228 3.40 -3.66 10.40
C ASN A 228 3.78 -3.28 8.96
N LEU A 229 2.76 -3.00 8.14
CA LEU A 229 2.95 -2.59 6.75
C LEU A 229 3.67 -1.23 6.64
N ARG A 230 3.36 -0.29 7.54
CA ARG A 230 4.05 0.99 7.60
C ARG A 230 5.54 0.83 7.94
N LEU A 231 5.88 -0.07 8.87
CA LEU A 231 7.27 -0.36 9.19
C LEU A 231 8.01 -0.96 7.99
N VAL A 232 7.36 -1.86 7.25
CA VAL A 232 7.90 -2.39 5.98
C VAL A 232 8.16 -1.27 4.95
N LEU A 233 7.25 -0.30 4.82
CA LEU A 233 7.47 0.86 3.95
C LEU A 233 8.71 1.68 4.38
N ILE A 234 8.94 1.82 5.69
CA ILE A 234 10.11 2.53 6.22
C ILE A 234 11.41 1.80 5.85
N PHE A 235 11.45 0.47 5.99
CA PHE A 235 12.61 -0.33 5.59
C PHE A 235 12.92 -0.27 4.10
N ALA A 236 11.94 0.08 3.26
CA ALA A 236 12.12 0.22 1.83
C ALA A 236 12.31 1.67 1.36
N ARG A 237 12.43 2.62 2.31
CA ARG A 237 12.58 4.04 2.00
C ARG A 237 13.84 4.26 1.16
N GLU A 238 13.73 5.14 0.15
CA GLU A 238 14.82 5.50 -0.77
C GLU A 238 15.36 4.34 -1.63
N GLN A 239 14.69 3.18 -1.64
CA GLN A 239 15.09 2.04 -2.46
C GLN A 239 14.23 1.92 -3.73
N ASN A 240 14.87 1.53 -4.83
CA ASN A 240 14.19 1.08 -6.04
C ASN A 240 13.82 -0.40 -5.88
N LEU A 241 12.64 -0.70 -5.34
CA LEU A 241 12.26 -2.09 -5.03
C LEU A 241 12.24 -3.04 -6.23
N PRO A 242 11.86 -2.61 -7.45
CA PRO A 242 12.05 -3.41 -8.64
C PRO A 242 13.47 -3.97 -8.81
N SER A 243 14.52 -3.22 -8.44
CA SER A 243 15.90 -3.72 -8.54
C SER A 243 16.25 -4.77 -7.47
N LEU A 244 15.48 -4.83 -6.37
CA LEU A 244 15.69 -5.77 -5.27
C LEU A 244 14.97 -7.11 -5.47
N TYR A 245 14.20 -7.30 -6.54
CA TYR A 245 13.36 -8.49 -6.72
C TYR A 245 14.16 -9.81 -6.60
N VAL A 246 15.26 -9.94 -7.36
CA VAL A 246 16.08 -11.17 -7.36
C VAL A 246 16.76 -11.37 -6.00
N ALA A 247 17.29 -10.29 -5.42
CA ALA A 247 17.92 -10.32 -4.11
C ALA A 247 16.93 -10.73 -3.00
N ALA A 248 15.69 -10.28 -3.08
CA ALA A 248 14.61 -10.64 -2.16
C ALA A 248 14.19 -12.12 -2.31
N GLN A 249 14.12 -12.60 -3.55
CA GLN A 249 13.83 -14.01 -3.84
C GLN A 249 14.86 -14.96 -3.21
N GLU A 250 16.15 -14.59 -3.24
CA GLU A 250 17.23 -15.36 -2.62
C GLU A 250 17.28 -15.21 -1.10
N PHE A 251 16.92 -14.01 -0.61
CA PHE A 251 16.92 -13.67 0.82
C PHE A 251 15.85 -14.42 1.62
N ALA A 252 14.62 -14.49 1.10
CA ALA A 252 13.48 -15.04 1.84
C ALA A 252 13.67 -16.50 2.31
N PRO A 253 14.17 -17.45 1.49
CA PRO A 253 14.48 -18.81 1.94
C PRO A 253 15.51 -18.86 3.08
N ILE A 254 16.42 -17.88 3.18
CA ILE A 254 17.40 -17.81 4.25
C ILE A 254 16.72 -17.33 5.53
N VAL A 255 15.87 -16.29 5.49
CA VAL A 255 15.06 -15.86 6.64
C VAL A 255 14.22 -17.03 7.20
N ILE A 256 13.55 -17.77 6.32
CA ILE A 256 12.71 -18.92 6.71
C ILE A 256 13.53 -20.01 7.41
N ARG A 257 14.76 -20.26 6.93
CA ARG A 257 15.69 -21.27 7.49
C ARG A 257 16.39 -20.80 8.76
N SER A 258 16.70 -19.51 8.90
CA SER A 258 17.55 -18.93 9.94
C SER A 258 16.93 -18.84 11.34
N SER A 259 15.90 -19.66 11.62
CA SER A 259 15.10 -19.67 12.84
C SER A 259 14.47 -18.30 13.12
N SER A 260 13.14 -18.20 13.04
CA SER A 260 12.37 -17.03 13.51
C SER A 260 12.30 -16.91 15.03
N ARG A 261 13.31 -17.43 15.74
CA ARG A 261 13.49 -17.26 17.19
C ARG A 261 14.34 -16.03 17.44
N GLY A 262 13.87 -15.17 18.34
CA GLY A 262 14.48 -13.88 18.64
C GLY A 262 13.78 -12.73 17.93
N SER A 263 14.27 -11.52 18.19
CA SER A 263 13.77 -10.28 17.61
C SER A 263 13.99 -10.22 16.10
N LEU A 264 13.27 -9.35 15.39
CA LEU A 264 13.51 -9.08 13.97
C LEU A 264 14.98 -8.71 13.72
N ASP A 265 15.55 -7.85 14.56
CA ASP A 265 16.94 -7.40 14.42
C ASP A 265 17.94 -8.56 14.54
N ALA A 266 17.76 -9.41 15.55
CA ALA A 266 18.59 -10.61 15.72
C ALA A 266 18.46 -11.59 14.54
N VAL A 267 17.31 -11.64 13.87
CA VAL A 267 17.13 -12.42 12.63
C VAL A 267 17.86 -11.75 11.48
N MET A 268 17.70 -10.43 11.29
CA MET A 268 18.36 -9.67 10.22
C MET A 268 19.89 -9.72 10.34
N GLU A 269 20.46 -9.60 11.54
CA GLU A 269 21.90 -9.75 11.81
C GLU A 269 22.44 -11.15 11.50
N ARG A 270 21.65 -12.20 11.73
CA ARG A 270 22.06 -13.57 11.34
C ARG A 270 22.04 -13.74 9.84
N VAL A 271 20.99 -13.26 9.18
CA VAL A 271 20.83 -13.37 7.73
C VAL A 271 21.89 -12.53 7.01
N SER A 272 22.17 -11.31 7.50
CA SER A 272 23.18 -10.42 6.92
C SER A 272 24.57 -11.05 6.95
N ARG A 273 24.98 -11.63 8.08
CA ARG A 273 26.24 -12.39 8.21
C ARG A 273 26.28 -13.62 7.29
N THR A 274 25.16 -14.34 7.18
CA THR A 274 25.06 -15.54 6.33
C THR A 274 25.21 -15.19 4.85
N MET A 275 24.70 -14.04 4.42
CA MET A 275 24.76 -13.57 3.03
C MET A 275 25.94 -12.64 2.76
N CYS A 276 26.76 -12.33 3.77
CA CYS A 276 27.84 -11.35 3.69
C CYS A 276 27.40 -9.96 3.18
N ILE A 277 26.24 -9.48 3.66
CA ILE A 277 25.68 -8.16 3.33
C ILE A 277 25.60 -7.26 4.58
N GLY A 278 25.38 -5.96 4.38
CA GLY A 278 25.11 -5.02 5.46
C GLY A 278 23.75 -5.26 6.13
N LEU A 279 23.58 -4.76 7.35
CA LEU A 279 22.32 -4.87 8.09
C LEU A 279 21.18 -4.07 7.41
N ASP A 280 21.45 -2.83 6.98
CA ASP A 280 20.49 -2.01 6.24
C ASP A 280 20.01 -2.72 4.97
N GLU A 281 20.94 -3.34 4.24
CA GLU A 281 20.62 -4.12 3.04
C GLU A 281 19.73 -5.33 3.35
N ALA A 282 19.92 -5.98 4.51
CA ALA A 282 19.04 -7.05 4.96
C ALA A 282 17.61 -6.56 5.22
N TYR A 283 17.44 -5.37 5.83
CA TYR A 283 16.13 -4.75 6.01
C TYR A 283 15.48 -4.37 4.67
N HIS A 284 16.24 -3.82 3.72
CA HIS A 284 15.74 -3.49 2.39
C HIS A 284 15.26 -4.76 1.64
N ARG A 285 16.06 -5.83 1.67
CA ARG A 285 15.69 -7.13 1.08
C ARG A 285 14.52 -7.79 1.81
N PHE A 286 14.39 -7.61 3.13
CA PHE A 286 13.22 -8.06 3.89
C PHE A 286 11.95 -7.34 3.43
N ALA A 287 12.01 -6.01 3.27
CA ALA A 287 10.87 -5.22 2.80
C ALA A 287 10.42 -5.65 1.39
N ALA A 288 11.36 -5.79 0.45
CA ALA A 288 11.10 -6.31 -0.88
C ALA A 288 10.55 -7.75 -0.84
N SER A 289 11.04 -8.59 0.09
CA SER A 289 10.54 -9.96 0.27
C SER A 289 9.07 -10.00 0.68
N VAL A 290 8.64 -9.08 1.54
CA VAL A 290 7.22 -8.93 1.92
C VAL A 290 6.40 -8.40 0.74
N ALA A 291 6.89 -7.35 0.08
CA ALA A 291 6.21 -6.68 -1.05
C ALA A 291 5.84 -7.61 -2.22
N TYR A 292 6.75 -8.54 -2.53
CA TYR A 292 6.60 -9.50 -3.62
C TYR A 292 6.02 -10.84 -3.17
N GLY A 293 5.69 -10.99 -1.88
CA GLY A 293 5.06 -12.19 -1.34
C GLY A 293 6.00 -13.38 -1.12
N PHE A 294 7.32 -13.16 -1.15
CA PHE A 294 8.30 -14.18 -0.77
C PHE A 294 8.28 -14.48 0.74
N LEU A 295 7.94 -13.47 1.53
CA LEU A 295 7.64 -13.58 2.97
C LEU A 295 6.24 -13.03 3.22
N GLN A 296 5.51 -13.65 4.15
CA GLN A 296 4.22 -13.17 4.58
C GLN A 296 4.26 -12.91 6.08
N LEU A 297 3.98 -11.67 6.48
CA LEU A 297 3.86 -11.29 7.87
C LEU A 297 2.60 -11.89 8.48
N ASP A 298 2.69 -12.33 9.74
CA ASP A 298 1.51 -12.70 10.52
C ASP A 298 0.98 -11.45 11.25
N HIS A 299 -0.04 -10.82 10.68
CA HIS A 299 -0.62 -9.58 11.20
C HIS A 299 -1.43 -9.75 12.49
N ASN A 300 -1.51 -10.96 13.07
CA ASN A 300 -2.00 -11.16 14.44
C ASN A 300 -0.98 -10.67 15.49
N TYR A 301 0.26 -10.42 15.09
CA TYR A 301 1.34 -9.98 15.95
C TYR A 301 1.93 -8.66 15.45
N GLU A 302 2.36 -7.81 16.37
CA GLU A 302 3.09 -6.59 16.04
C GLU A 302 4.50 -6.91 15.52
N LEU A 303 4.92 -6.17 14.50
CA LEU A 303 6.25 -6.18 13.93
C LEU A 303 6.99 -4.95 14.44
N ASP A 304 8.09 -5.18 15.14
CA ASP A 304 9.05 -4.16 15.56
C ASP A 304 10.46 -4.80 15.51
N THR A 305 11.53 -3.99 15.48
CA THR A 305 12.92 -4.47 15.41
C THR A 305 13.28 -5.31 16.64
N ASP A 306 12.75 -4.94 17.80
CA ASP A 306 13.02 -5.60 19.09
C ASP A 306 12.03 -6.73 19.41
N LEU A 307 10.92 -6.81 18.68
CA LEU A 307 9.91 -7.84 18.83
C LEU A 307 10.21 -9.06 17.96
N ARG A 308 9.66 -10.19 18.37
CA ARG A 308 9.83 -11.45 17.64
C ARG A 308 9.27 -11.34 16.22
N LEU A 309 9.99 -11.86 15.24
CA LEU A 309 9.48 -11.96 13.87
C LEU A 309 8.43 -13.09 13.74
N HIS A 310 7.18 -12.70 13.46
CA HIS A 310 6.09 -13.62 13.17
C HIS A 310 5.78 -13.64 11.67
N LEU A 311 5.94 -14.82 11.05
CA LEU A 311 5.65 -15.06 9.64
C LEU A 311 4.58 -16.13 9.50
N VAL A 312 3.68 -15.96 8.53
CA VAL A 312 2.75 -17.01 8.13
C VAL A 312 3.54 -18.14 7.50
N ARG A 313 3.55 -19.30 8.16
CA ARG A 313 4.12 -20.52 7.60
C ARG A 313 3.08 -21.13 6.68
N SER A 314 3.09 -20.73 5.42
CA SER A 314 2.38 -21.50 4.38
C SER A 314 2.97 -22.91 4.40
N GLY A 315 2.17 -23.88 4.84
CA GLY A 315 2.62 -25.24 4.96
C GLY A 315 3.08 -25.74 3.60
N TRP A 316 4.39 -25.94 3.41
CA TRP A 316 4.96 -26.73 2.32
C TRP A 316 4.54 -28.23 2.38
N ARG A 317 3.47 -28.55 3.12
CA ARG A 317 2.84 -29.88 3.22
C ARG A 317 1.74 -30.05 2.18
N THR A 318 2.04 -29.83 0.90
CA THR A 318 1.14 -30.23 -0.19
C THR A 318 1.87 -30.74 -1.43
N ARG A 319 2.98 -31.46 -1.24
CA ARG A 319 3.55 -32.34 -2.28
C ARG A 319 3.92 -33.76 -1.83
N ALA A 320 3.90 -34.06 -0.53
CA ALA A 320 4.20 -35.41 -0.04
C ALA A 320 2.96 -36.35 -0.01
N THR A 321 1.74 -35.82 0.05
CA THR A 321 0.50 -36.62 0.13
C THR A 321 -0.16 -36.92 -1.22
N ALA A 322 0.25 -36.25 -2.31
CA ALA A 322 -0.22 -36.55 -3.66
C ALA A 322 0.45 -37.80 -4.27
N LYS A 323 1.62 -38.22 -3.76
CA LYS A 323 2.31 -39.44 -4.21
C LYS A 323 1.91 -40.70 -3.43
N ALA A 324 1.20 -40.55 -2.32
CA ALA A 324 0.71 -41.67 -1.50
C ALA A 324 -0.71 -42.14 -1.89
N ARG A 325 -1.37 -41.46 -2.84
CA ARG A 325 -2.73 -41.79 -3.31
C ARG A 325 -2.81 -42.15 -4.80
N SER A 326 -1.69 -42.21 -5.50
CA SER A 326 -1.60 -42.68 -6.90
C SER A 326 -0.94 -44.06 -7.04
N GLY A 327 -0.80 -44.78 -5.92
CA GLY A 327 -0.18 -46.12 -5.86
C GLY A 327 -0.98 -47.10 -5.00
N ALA A 328 -2.31 -47.11 -5.14
CA ALA A 328 -3.18 -48.16 -4.64
C ALA A 328 -4.21 -48.52 -5.72
#